data_AF-A0A7K2Q868-F1
#
_entry.id   AF-A0A7K2Q868-F1
#
_cell.length_a   1.000
_cell.length_b   1.000
_cell.length_c   1.000
_cell.angle_alpha   90.00
_cell.angle_beta   90.00
_cell.angle_gamma   90.00
#
_symmetry.space_group_name_H-M   'P 1'
#
loop_
_entity.id
_entity.type
_entity.pdbx_description
1 polymer ?
#
loop_
_entity_poly.entity_id
_entity_poly.type
_entity_poly.pdbx_seq_one_letter_code
_entity_poly.pdbx_strand_id
1 'polypeptide(L)'
;MTVEARPPDTTARAEGAAADPAPSGPLLSVRDLTMTFPGRRSASGRRGAPVRAVDGVSFDLAAGETLGLVGESGCGKSTTGRMLVRLLEPTSGSVTFDGRDITRLSQRGLRPHRRHLQMVFQDPHSSLNPRQTVARIICDPLLVQGWSATDARRRAAELMDLVGLIPEQIDRYPHEFSGGQ
;
A
#
# COMPACT_ATOMS: atom_id res chain seq x y z
N MET A 1 10.85 16.08 -6.39
CA MET A 1 9.76 15.09 -6.43
C MET A 1 8.55 15.83 -6.93
N THR A 2 8.00 15.42 -8.07
CA THR A 2 6.82 16.07 -8.64
C THR A 2 5.63 15.15 -8.42
N VAL A 3 4.51 15.72 -7.99
CA VAL A 3 3.26 15.03 -7.69
C VAL A 3 2.31 15.38 -8.83
N GLU A 4 1.89 14.39 -9.62
CA GLU A 4 0.98 14.59 -10.74
C GLU A 4 -0.32 13.82 -10.47
N ALA A 5 -1.43 14.54 -10.48
CA ALA A 5 -2.77 14.02 -10.24
C ALA A 5 -3.52 13.91 -11.57
N ARG A 6 -4.16 12.75 -11.81
CA ARG A 6 -4.98 12.56 -13.01
C ARG A 6 -6.36 12.00 -12.61
N PRO A 7 -7.46 12.56 -13.13
CA PRO A 7 -8.78 11.96 -12.98
C PRO A 7 -8.83 10.59 -13.68
N PRO A 8 -9.70 9.67 -13.25
CA PRO A 8 -9.76 8.32 -13.80
C PRO A 8 -10.10 8.32 -15.30
N ASP A 9 -9.30 7.60 -16.10
CA ASP A 9 -9.59 7.32 -17.51
C ASP A 9 -10.84 6.42 -17.59
N THR A 10 -11.99 7.02 -17.87
CA THR A 10 -13.27 6.31 -17.94
C THR A 10 -13.55 5.89 -19.38
N THR A 11 -13.05 4.70 -19.78
CA THR A 11 -13.53 4.00 -20.98
C THR A 11 -13.72 2.50 -20.71
N ALA A 12 -14.84 2.14 -20.07
CA ALA A 12 -15.74 1.02 -20.42
C ALA A 12 -16.89 0.93 -19.38
N ARG A 13 -18.13 0.86 -19.88
CA ARG A 13 -19.45 0.95 -19.21
C ARG A 13 -19.83 -0.38 -18.51
N ALA A 14 -20.78 -0.50 -17.57
CA ALA A 14 -22.14 0.07 -17.46
C ALA A 14 -22.65 0.08 -15.98
N GLU A 15 -23.23 1.20 -15.53
CA GLU A 15 -24.67 1.45 -15.23
C GLU A 15 -25.19 1.02 -13.84
N GLY A 16 -25.67 2.00 -13.08
CA GLY A 16 -26.82 1.82 -12.20
C GLY A 16 -26.59 1.60 -10.71
N ALA A 17 -25.88 2.50 -10.02
CA ALA A 17 -26.13 2.75 -8.61
C ALA A 17 -25.91 4.24 -8.33
N ALA A 18 -26.92 4.91 -7.79
CA ALA A 18 -26.81 6.30 -7.35
C ALA A 18 -25.58 6.41 -6.44
N ALA A 19 -24.61 7.23 -6.84
CA ALA A 19 -23.45 7.52 -6.02
C ALA A 19 -23.96 8.13 -4.71
N ASP A 20 -23.72 7.45 -3.59
CA ASP A 20 -23.78 8.07 -2.28
C ASP A 20 -22.98 9.38 -2.34
N PRO A 21 -23.49 10.50 -1.78
CA PRO A 21 -22.75 11.75 -1.78
C PRO A 21 -21.40 11.50 -1.11
N ALA A 22 -20.34 11.58 -1.91
CA ALA A 22 -18.98 11.38 -1.43
C ALA A 22 -18.74 12.32 -0.22
N PRO A 23 -18.06 11.84 0.83
CA PRO A 23 -17.68 12.72 1.94
C PRO A 23 -16.98 13.95 1.36
N SER A 24 -17.34 15.14 1.86
CA SER A 24 -17.00 16.44 1.27
C SER A 24 -15.54 16.86 1.46
N GLY A 25 -14.59 15.92 1.36
CA GLY A 25 -13.17 16.11 1.56
C GLY A 25 -12.33 15.00 0.92
N PRO A 26 -10.99 15.17 0.88
CA PRO A 26 -10.10 14.18 0.28
C PRO A 26 -10.13 12.85 1.05
N LEU A 27 -10.01 11.74 0.32
CA LEU A 27 -9.89 10.40 0.91
C LEU A 27 -8.57 10.25 1.67
N LEU A 28 -7.49 10.84 1.15
CA LEU A 28 -6.19 10.89 1.81
C LEU A 28 -5.67 12.32 1.80
N SER A 29 -5.27 12.81 2.97
CA SER A 29 -4.69 14.14 3.15
C SER A 29 -3.34 14.04 3.85
N VAL A 30 -2.30 14.56 3.20
CA VAL A 30 -0.92 14.49 3.66
C VAL A 30 -0.42 15.91 3.88
N ARG A 31 0.16 16.18 5.05
CA ARG A 31 0.67 17.52 5.43
C ARG A 31 2.06 17.41 6.02
N ASP A 32 2.99 18.17 5.44
CA ASP A 32 4.38 18.37 5.87
C ASP A 32 5.12 17.07 6.22
N LEU A 33 4.81 16.01 5.47
CA LEU A 33 5.28 14.67 5.75
C LEU A 33 6.78 14.58 5.55
N THR A 34 7.49 14.19 6.61
CA THR A 34 8.95 14.22 6.65
C THR A 34 9.49 12.92 7.24
N MET A 35 10.59 12.42 6.66
CA MET A 35 11.31 11.26 7.15
C MET A 35 12.80 11.54 7.24
N THR A 36 13.35 11.46 8.44
CA THR A 36 14.79 11.53 8.69
C THR A 36 15.28 10.20 9.25
N PHE A 37 16.17 9.54 8.51
CA PHE A 37 16.82 8.32 8.98
C PHE A 37 18.06 8.64 9.82
N PRO A 38 18.27 7.91 10.92
CA PRO A 38 19.52 7.97 11.67
C PRO A 38 20.72 7.65 10.77
N GLY A 39 21.78 8.45 10.83
CA GLY A 39 23.01 8.19 10.06
C GLY A 39 23.64 6.83 10.39
N ARG A 40 24.30 6.20 9.41
CA ARG A 40 24.93 4.89 9.61
C ARG A 40 26.02 4.95 10.68
N ARG A 41 26.14 3.90 11.49
CA ARG A 41 27.27 3.73 12.41
C ARG A 41 28.48 3.22 11.63
N SER A 42 29.62 3.87 11.80
CA SER A 42 30.92 3.40 11.31
C SER A 42 31.47 2.30 12.23
N ALA A 43 32.43 1.52 11.72
CA ALA A 43 33.19 0.53 12.49
C ALA A 43 33.89 1.15 13.73
N SER A 44 34.21 2.45 13.69
CA SER A 44 34.76 3.20 14.82
C SER A 44 33.72 3.69 15.83
N GLY A 45 32.45 3.29 15.69
CA GLY A 45 31.35 3.71 16.56
C GLY A 45 30.80 5.12 16.28
N ARG A 46 31.45 5.93 15.43
CA ARG A 46 30.97 7.26 15.03
C ARG A 46 29.70 7.15 14.19
N ARG A 47 28.69 7.96 14.50
CA ARG A 47 27.44 8.07 13.74
C ARG A 47 27.63 9.09 12.62
N GLY A 48 27.33 8.69 11.38
CA GLY A 48 27.26 9.63 10.26
C GLY A 48 26.12 10.64 10.43
N ALA A 49 26.10 11.64 9.55
CA ALA A 49 25.01 12.62 9.52
C ALA A 49 23.66 11.93 9.25
N PRO A 50 22.56 12.42 9.87
CA PRO A 50 21.22 11.93 9.56
C PRO A 50 20.88 12.22 8.09
N VAL A 51 20.09 11.33 7.48
CA VAL A 51 19.67 11.45 6.09
C VAL A 51 18.20 11.83 6.06
N ARG A 52 17.89 13.03 5.56
CA ARG A 52 16.51 13.44 5.30
C ARG A 52 16.05 12.81 3.98
N ALA A 53 15.26 11.74 4.07
CA ALA A 53 14.79 10.99 2.91
C ALA A 53 13.51 11.55 2.30
N VAL A 54 12.70 12.24 3.09
CA VAL A 54 11.50 12.98 2.65
C VAL A 54 11.45 14.28 3.44
N ASP A 55 11.16 15.39 2.76
CA ASP A 55 11.21 16.74 3.34
C ASP A 55 9.92 17.51 3.02
N GLY A 56 9.00 17.58 3.99
CA GLY A 56 7.84 18.48 3.92
C GLY A 56 6.87 18.22 2.77
N VAL A 57 6.51 16.96 2.48
CA VAL A 57 5.59 16.64 1.39
C VAL A 57 4.13 16.85 1.82
N SER A 58 3.38 17.61 1.01
CA SER A 58 1.96 17.89 1.22
C SER A 58 1.16 17.68 -0.06
N PHE A 59 0.06 16.94 0.02
CA PHE A 59 -0.90 16.76 -1.07
C PHE A 59 -2.23 16.19 -0.55
N ASP A 60 -3.26 16.28 -1.38
CA ASP A 60 -4.55 15.64 -1.17
C ASP A 60 -4.82 14.64 -2.30
N LEU A 61 -5.57 13.59 -1.98
CA LEU A 61 -6.05 12.60 -2.94
C LEU A 61 -7.55 12.37 -2.71
N ALA A 62 -8.35 12.66 -3.72
CA ALA A 62 -9.78 12.41 -3.71
C ALA A 62 -10.10 10.91 -3.86
N ALA A 63 -11.31 10.51 -3.49
CA ALA A 63 -11.79 9.16 -3.77
C ALA A 63 -11.88 8.93 -5.29
N GLY A 64 -11.33 7.81 -5.76
CA GLY A 64 -11.31 7.45 -7.19
C GLY A 64 -10.23 8.17 -8.01
N GLU A 65 -9.42 9.03 -7.40
CA GLU A 65 -8.31 9.71 -8.06
C GLU A 65 -7.04 8.85 -8.06
N THR A 66 -6.26 8.95 -9.15
CA THR A 66 -4.95 8.32 -9.24
C THR A 66 -3.86 9.37 -9.14
N LEU A 67 -2.90 9.12 -8.25
CA LEU A 67 -1.74 9.99 -8.04
C LEU A 67 -0.44 9.28 -8.44
N GLY A 68 0.27 9.91 -9.37
CA GLY A 68 1.62 9.50 -9.78
C GLY A 68 2.69 10.22 -8.97
N LEU A 69 3.62 9.46 -8.40
CA LEU A 69 4.81 10.00 -7.72
C LEU A 69 6.07 9.72 -8.54
N VAL A 70 6.65 10.75 -9.15
CA VAL A 70 7.78 10.61 -10.08
C VAL A 70 9.02 11.34 -9.57
N GLY A 71 10.19 10.76 -9.86
CA GLY A 71 11.49 11.33 -9.53
C GLY A 71 12.60 10.29 -9.67
N GLU A 72 13.85 10.73 -9.53
CA GLU A 72 15.06 9.90 -9.66
C GLU A 72 15.15 8.79 -8.60
N SER A 73 16.00 7.80 -8.84
CA SER A 73 16.31 6.77 -7.84
C SER A 73 16.79 7.42 -6.53
N GLY A 74 16.30 6.95 -5.39
CA GLY A 74 16.69 7.49 -4.08
C GLY A 74 16.00 8.79 -3.65
N CYS A 75 15.14 9.41 -4.46
CA CYS A 75 14.49 10.68 -4.11
C CYS A 75 13.34 10.58 -3.07
N GLY A 76 13.19 9.43 -2.39
CA GLY A 76 12.20 9.27 -1.31
C GLY A 76 10.81 8.74 -1.71
N LYS A 77 10.57 8.33 -2.96
CA LYS A 77 9.26 7.80 -3.41
C LYS A 77 8.76 6.61 -2.59
N SER A 78 9.58 5.55 -2.52
CA SER A 78 9.23 4.33 -1.76
C SER A 78 9.12 4.60 -0.26
N THR A 79 9.90 5.56 0.26
CA THR A 79 9.79 6.02 1.65
C THR A 79 8.46 6.72 1.89
N THR A 80 8.05 7.61 0.99
CA THR A 80 6.77 8.31 1.04
C THR A 80 5.62 7.31 1.04
N GLY A 81 5.56 6.42 0.04
CA GLY A 81 4.50 5.40 -0.04
C GLY A 81 4.40 4.54 1.23
N ARG A 82 5.54 4.10 1.80
CA ARG A 82 5.56 3.32 3.05
C ARG A 82 5.05 4.10 4.27
N MET A 83 5.25 5.42 4.31
CA MET A 83 4.67 6.26 5.37
C MET A 83 3.16 6.42 5.22
N LEU A 84 2.64 6.55 3.99
CA LEU A 84 1.20 6.67 3.73
C LEU A 84 0.42 5.47 4.26
N VAL A 85 0.97 4.26 4.10
CA VAL A 85 0.36 3.01 4.61
C VAL A 85 0.81 2.65 6.04
N ARG A 86 1.50 3.57 6.75
CA ARG A 86 2.03 3.37 8.11
C ARG A 86 2.86 2.08 8.28
N LEU A 87 3.64 1.72 7.26
CA LEU A 87 4.75 0.77 7.38
C LEU A 87 6.01 1.44 7.95
N LEU A 88 6.17 2.73 7.70
CA LEU A 88 7.13 3.60 8.37
C LEU A 88 6.38 4.70 9.11
N GLU A 89 6.81 5.00 10.34
CA GLU A 89 6.30 6.15 11.07
C GLU A 89 7.07 7.40 10.63
N PRO A 90 6.38 8.47 10.20
CA PRO A 90 7.04 9.70 9.81
C PRO A 90 7.73 10.36 11.02
N THR A 91 8.82 11.07 10.76
CA THR A 91 9.48 11.89 11.78
C THR A 91 8.59 13.06 12.19
N SER A 92 7.93 13.69 11.22
CA SER A 92 6.96 14.78 11.43
C SER A 92 5.95 14.85 10.27
N GLY A 93 4.93 15.70 10.44
CA GLY A 93 3.79 15.81 9.54
C GLY A 93 2.65 14.87 9.91
N SER A 94 1.62 14.82 9.07
CA SER A 94 0.43 14.02 9.32
C SER A 94 -0.12 13.35 8.05
N VAL A 95 -0.75 12.20 8.24
CA VAL A 95 -1.51 11.45 7.25
C VAL A 95 -2.92 11.23 7.80
N THR A 96 -3.91 11.82 7.13
CA THR A 96 -5.33 11.63 7.42
C THR A 96 -5.94 10.77 6.33
N PHE A 97 -6.60 9.68 6.71
CA PHE A 97 -7.30 8.78 5.80
C PHE A 97 -8.77 8.73 6.18
N ASP A 98 -9.66 9.03 5.24
CA ASP A 98 -11.11 9.03 5.41
C ASP A 98 -11.55 9.84 6.65
N GLY A 99 -11.06 11.09 6.74
CA GLY A 99 -11.33 12.00 7.86
C GLY A 99 -10.64 11.64 9.18
N ARG A 100 -9.86 10.56 9.25
CA ARG A 100 -9.17 10.13 10.47
C ARG A 100 -7.66 10.28 10.37
N ASP A 101 -7.05 10.99 11.31
CA ASP A 101 -5.59 11.01 11.45
C ASP A 101 -5.08 9.61 11.83
N ILE A 102 -4.31 9.01 10.92
CA ILE A 102 -3.70 7.70 11.08
C ILE A 102 -2.20 7.77 11.42
N THR A 103 -1.62 8.96 11.56
CA THR A 103 -0.16 9.20 11.66
C THR A 103 0.50 8.48 12.83
N ARG A 104 -0.17 8.45 13.98
CA ARG A 104 0.37 7.89 15.24
C ARG A 104 -0.62 6.98 15.96
N LEU A 105 -1.61 6.44 15.24
CA LEU A 105 -2.46 5.39 15.80
C LEU A 105 -1.59 4.22 16.29
N SER A 106 -1.98 3.64 17.43
CA SER A 106 -1.42 2.39 17.91
C SER A 106 -1.70 1.27 16.90
N GLN A 107 -0.94 0.16 16.96
CA GLN A 107 -1.16 -0.96 16.05
C GLN A 107 -2.61 -1.50 16.10
N ARG A 108 -3.21 -1.51 17.30
CA ARG A 108 -4.62 -1.89 17.48
C ARG A 108 -5.57 -0.89 16.80
N GLY A 109 -5.31 0.41 16.94
CA GLY A 109 -6.11 1.46 16.29
C GLY A 109 -5.96 1.51 14.78
N LEU A 110 -4.78 1.13 14.26
CA LEU A 110 -4.49 1.10 12.82
C LEU A 110 -5.07 -0.14 12.12
N ARG A 111 -5.23 -1.27 12.83
CA ARG A 111 -5.68 -2.55 12.26
C ARG A 111 -6.97 -2.46 11.42
N PRO A 112 -8.04 -1.75 11.85
CA PRO A 112 -9.25 -1.61 11.03
C PRO A 112 -9.01 -0.86 9.71
N HIS A 113 -8.07 0.09 9.68
CA HIS A 113 -7.74 0.86 8.48
C HIS A 113 -6.85 0.08 7.50
N ARG A 114 -6.04 -0.86 8.00
CA ARG A 114 -5.14 -1.68 7.16
C ARG A 114 -5.85 -2.48 6.08
N ARG A 115 -7.15 -2.77 6.20
CA ARG A 115 -7.92 -3.43 5.13
C ARG A 115 -8.18 -2.51 3.93
N HIS A 116 -8.17 -1.20 4.13
CA HIS A 116 -8.39 -0.19 3.09
C HIS A 116 -7.07 0.39 2.53
N LEU A 117 -5.94 0.10 3.16
CA LEU A 117 -4.61 0.59 2.78
C LEU A 117 -3.70 -0.58 2.41
N GLN A 118 -3.75 -1.00 1.14
CA GLN A 118 -2.92 -2.08 0.62
C GLN A 118 -1.71 -1.52 -0.13
N MET A 119 -0.59 -2.24 -0.08
CA MET A 119 0.63 -1.90 -0.82
C MET A 119 1.09 -3.11 -1.63
N VAL A 120 1.37 -2.87 -2.91
CA VAL A 120 2.10 -3.81 -3.78
C VAL A 120 3.55 -3.35 -3.85
N PHE A 121 4.49 -4.26 -3.58
CA PHE A 121 5.92 -3.93 -3.55
C PHE A 121 6.55 -4.00 -4.94
N GLN A 122 7.61 -3.22 -5.15
CA GLN A 122 8.32 -3.14 -6.43
C GLN A 122 8.99 -4.45 -6.86
N ASP A 123 9.40 -5.28 -5.90
CA ASP A 123 9.94 -6.61 -6.14
C ASP A 123 8.94 -7.65 -5.59
N PRO A 124 8.10 -8.23 -6.47
CA PRO A 124 7.08 -9.18 -6.04
C PRO A 124 7.71 -10.46 -5.50
N HIS A 125 8.81 -10.95 -6.08
CA HIS A 125 9.42 -12.22 -5.68
C HIS A 125 10.00 -12.17 -4.26
N SER A 126 10.67 -11.08 -3.88
CA SER A 126 11.17 -10.95 -2.50
C SER A 126 10.06 -10.66 -1.47
N SER A 127 8.88 -10.22 -1.93
CA SER A 127 7.74 -9.96 -1.05
C SER A 127 6.89 -11.20 -0.75
N LEU A 128 7.02 -12.26 -1.55
CA LEU A 128 6.32 -13.53 -1.35
C LEU A 128 7.17 -14.51 -0.54
N ASN A 129 6.53 -15.28 0.34
CA ASN A 129 7.21 -16.38 1.01
C ASN A 129 7.25 -17.59 0.07
N PRO A 130 8.43 -18.00 -0.45
CA PRO A 130 8.51 -19.07 -1.45
C PRO A 130 8.14 -20.45 -0.89
N ARG A 131 8.02 -20.58 0.44
CA ARG A 131 7.61 -21.80 1.14
C ARG A 131 6.10 -21.89 1.39
N GLN A 132 5.33 -20.90 0.91
CA GLN A 132 3.88 -20.89 1.01
C GLN A 132 3.26 -21.06 -0.36
N THR A 133 2.11 -21.74 -0.42
CA THR A 133 1.31 -21.85 -1.63
C THR A 133 0.63 -20.51 -1.94
N VAL A 134 0.23 -20.32 -3.21
CA VAL A 134 -0.57 -19.16 -3.64
C VAL A 134 -1.86 -19.05 -2.81
N ALA A 135 -2.51 -20.18 -2.52
CA ALA A 135 -3.67 -20.25 -1.65
C ALA A 135 -3.39 -19.57 -0.31
N ARG A 136 -2.29 -19.93 0.34
CA ARG A 136 -1.92 -19.40 1.64
C ARG A 136 -1.57 -17.91 1.56
N ILE A 137 -0.81 -17.51 0.55
CA ILE A 137 -0.44 -16.11 0.32
C ILE A 137 -1.67 -15.21 0.17
N ILE A 138 -2.68 -15.64 -0.59
CA ILE A 138 -3.90 -14.86 -0.83
C ILE A 138 -4.89 -14.98 0.33
N CYS A 139 -5.03 -16.16 0.95
CA CYS A 139 -6.00 -16.39 2.02
C CYS A 139 -5.56 -15.80 3.37
N ASP A 140 -4.28 -15.87 3.74
CA ASP A 140 -3.79 -15.45 5.07
C ASP A 140 -4.22 -14.01 5.42
N PRO A 141 -4.11 -13.00 4.52
CA PRO A 141 -4.63 -11.66 4.77
C PRO A 141 -6.14 -11.61 5.07
N LEU A 142 -6.95 -12.40 4.37
CA LEU A 142 -8.40 -12.47 4.56
C LEU A 142 -8.76 -13.11 5.90
N LEU A 143 -8.05 -14.19 6.27
CA LEU A 143 -8.20 -14.86 7.56
C LEU A 143 -7.85 -13.92 8.72
N VAL A 144 -6.77 -13.15 8.59
CA VAL A 144 -6.37 -12.13 9.58
C VAL A 144 -7.44 -11.03 9.74
N GLN A 145 -8.24 -10.79 8.70
CA GLN A 145 -9.39 -9.88 8.71
C GLN A 145 -10.69 -10.53 9.21
N GLY A 146 -10.67 -11.81 9.58
CA GLY A 146 -11.81 -12.51 10.19
C GLY A 146 -12.70 -13.27 9.21
N TRP A 147 -12.26 -13.48 7.97
CA TRP A 147 -13.00 -14.30 7.01
C TRP A 147 -12.97 -15.78 7.40
N SER A 148 -14.00 -16.54 7.04
CA SER A 148 -13.97 -17.99 7.15
C SER A 148 -12.96 -18.58 6.15
N ALA A 149 -12.41 -19.76 6.45
CA ALA A 149 -11.50 -20.43 5.52
C ALA A 149 -12.14 -20.72 4.17
N THR A 150 -13.42 -21.08 4.17
CA THR A 150 -14.19 -21.35 2.95
C THR A 150 -14.38 -20.09 2.12
N ASP A 151 -14.76 -18.97 2.74
CA ASP A 151 -14.96 -17.70 2.02
C ASP A 151 -13.63 -17.12 1.53
N ALA A 152 -12.56 -17.23 2.33
CA ALA A 152 -11.23 -16.79 1.94
C ALA A 152 -10.72 -17.58 0.71
N ARG A 153 -10.91 -18.90 0.71
CA ARG A 153 -10.50 -19.74 -0.43
C ARG A 153 -11.33 -19.47 -1.68
N ARG A 154 -12.65 -19.28 -1.54
CA ARG A 154 -13.52 -18.87 -2.66
C ARG A 154 -13.06 -17.53 -3.22
N ARG A 155 -12.82 -16.54 -2.36
CA ARG A 155 -12.34 -15.23 -2.79
C ARG A 155 -10.96 -15.28 -3.44
N ALA A 156 -10.06 -16.13 -2.95
CA ALA A 156 -8.75 -16.31 -3.54
C ALA A 156 -8.82 -16.88 -4.97
N ALA A 157 -9.72 -17.83 -5.22
CA ALA A 157 -9.99 -18.36 -6.55
C ALA A 157 -10.55 -17.28 -7.50
N GLU A 158 -11.51 -16.46 -7.04
CA GLU A 158 -12.04 -15.31 -7.79
C GLU A 158 -10.94 -14.30 -8.14
N LEU A 159 -10.02 -14.04 -7.20
CA LEU A 159 -8.91 -13.11 -7.42
C LEU A 159 -7.91 -13.64 -8.44
N MET A 160 -7.63 -14.95 -8.45
CA MET A 160 -6.78 -15.56 -9.47
C MET A 160 -7.38 -15.39 -10.86
N ASP A 161 -8.66 -15.70 -11.02
CA ASP A 161 -9.36 -15.55 -12.30
C ASP A 161 -9.36 -14.08 -12.77
N LEU A 162 -9.61 -13.14 -11.86
CA LEU A 162 -9.62 -11.70 -12.15
C LEU A 162 -8.28 -11.19 -12.73
N VAL A 163 -7.16 -11.77 -12.32
CA VAL A 163 -5.83 -11.41 -12.82
C VAL A 163 -5.34 -12.32 -13.97
N GLY A 164 -6.21 -13.19 -14.48
CA GLY A 164 -5.92 -14.09 -15.60
C GLY A 164 -5.12 -15.35 -15.22
N LEU A 165 -5.10 -15.73 -13.95
CA LEU A 165 -4.52 -16.98 -13.46
C LEU A 165 -5.59 -18.06 -13.34
N ILE A 166 -5.19 -19.32 -13.55
CA ILE A 166 -6.06 -20.50 -13.50
C ILE A 166 -6.36 -20.84 -12.03
N PRO A 167 -7.62 -20.74 -11.54
CA PRO A 167 -7.93 -20.98 -10.12
C PRO A 167 -7.56 -22.38 -9.61
N GLU A 168 -7.55 -23.39 -10.48
CA GLU A 168 -7.13 -24.76 -10.15
C GLU A 168 -5.65 -24.85 -9.75
N GLN A 169 -4.84 -23.82 -10.08
CA GLN A 169 -3.43 -23.75 -9.73
C GLN A 169 -3.18 -23.10 -8.35
N ILE A 170 -4.24 -22.79 -7.59
CA ILE A 170 -4.14 -22.07 -6.31
C ILE A 170 -3.23 -22.75 -5.28
N ASP A 171 -3.10 -24.08 -5.31
CA ASP A 171 -2.25 -24.81 -4.36
C ASP A 171 -0.78 -24.92 -4.81
N ARG A 172 -0.41 -24.32 -5.95
CA ARG A 172 1.00 -24.20 -6.39
C ARG A 172 1.78 -23.20 -5.57
N TYR A 173 3.10 -23.30 -5.64
CA TYR A 173 4.05 -22.36 -5.07
C TYR A 173 4.41 -21.23 -6.05
N PRO A 174 4.83 -20.05 -5.57
CA PRO A 174 5.20 -18.92 -6.43
C PRO A 174 6.26 -19.24 -7.49
N HIS A 175 7.20 -20.14 -7.23
CA HIS A 175 8.26 -20.50 -8.18
C HIS A 175 7.77 -21.37 -9.35
N GLU A 176 6.53 -21.83 -9.30
CA GLU A 176 5.87 -22.59 -10.37
C GLU A 176 5.12 -21.66 -11.36
N PHE A 177 5.19 -20.35 -11.15
CA PHE A 177 4.65 -19.31 -12.01
C PHE A 177 5.78 -18.55 -12.73
N SER A 178 5.46 -17.96 -13.88
CA SER A 178 6.39 -17.05 -14.57
C SER A 178 6.51 -15.71 -13.83
N GLY A 179 7.58 -14.94 -14.04
CA GLY A 179 7.81 -13.71 -13.27
C GLY A 179 6.77 -12.59 -13.46
N GLY A 180 5.90 -12.68 -14.47
CA GLY A 180 4.79 -11.74 -14.66
C GLY A 180 3.46 -12.20 -14.03
N GLN A 181 3.42 -13.42 -13.52
CA GLN A 181 2.28 -14.04 -12.82
C GLN A 181 2.51 -13.95 -11.31
#